data_AF-A0A7C2LPH0-F1
#
_entry.id   AF-A0A7C2LPH0-F1
#
_cell.length_a   1.000
_cell.length_b   1.000
_cell.length_c   1.000
_cell.angle_alpha   90.00
_cell.angle_beta   90.00
_cell.angle_gamma   90.00
#
_symmetry.space_group_name_H-M   'P 1'
#
loop_
_entity.id
_entity.type
_entity.pdbx_description
1 polymer ?
#
loop_
_entity_poly.entity_id
_entity_poly.type
_entity_poly.pdbx_seq_one_letter_code
_entity_poly.pdbx_strand_id
1 'polypeptide(L)'
;MARHFWDRWLRHLPGAARRGRPAPPPPVSALRWLAAELLLGSAAATALDAWRHRPSPRYPWQDRRGVDPLVWGGAALGAAAAAAQLARLRRPTAATRRAAQLLSAAAAGAAAAELARSAVAGARRRSPVSLTPLLFTSAGVLGLLLDWHDAATAASRPRPKPRPTASPPAPRVERIVIHV
;
A
#
# COMPACT_ATOMS: atom_id res chain seq x y z
N MET A 1 22.44 16.69 2.56
CA MET A 1 21.97 15.64 1.62
C MET A 1 20.45 15.60 1.43
N ALA A 2 19.63 15.70 2.48
CA ALA A 2 18.16 15.60 2.37
C ALA A 2 17.47 16.68 1.47
N ARG A 3 17.98 17.93 1.45
CA ARG A 3 17.43 18.99 0.57
C ARG A 3 17.60 18.68 -0.92
N HIS A 4 18.73 18.09 -1.31
CA HIS A 4 19.01 17.82 -2.72
C HIS A 4 18.16 16.66 -3.27
N PHE A 5 17.83 15.71 -2.40
CA PHE A 5 16.85 14.65 -2.68
C PHE A 5 15.45 15.25 -2.87
N TRP A 6 15.03 16.18 -2.01
CA TRP A 6 13.71 16.82 -2.09
C TRP A 6 13.52 17.66 -3.36
N ASP A 7 14.54 18.44 -3.76
CA ASP A 7 14.48 19.24 -5.00
C ASP A 7 14.53 18.38 -6.27
N ARG A 8 15.22 17.23 -6.22
CA ARG A 8 15.20 16.26 -7.33
C ARG A 8 13.85 15.52 -7.39
N TRP A 9 13.22 15.28 -6.25
CA TRP A 9 11.91 14.63 -6.13
C TRP A 9 10.77 15.51 -6.67
N LEU A 10 10.76 16.81 -6.36
CA LEU A 10 9.74 17.76 -6.84
C LEU A 10 9.76 17.94 -8.38
N ARG A 11 10.90 17.68 -9.03
CA ARG A 11 11.04 17.77 -10.50
C ARG A 11 10.49 16.58 -11.27
N HIS A 12 10.21 15.46 -10.61
CA HIS A 12 9.64 14.27 -11.24
C HIS A 12 8.13 14.10 -11.02
N LEU A 13 7.50 15.01 -10.25
CA LEU A 13 6.06 15.05 -10.14
C LEU A 13 5.45 15.64 -11.43
N PRO A 14 4.63 14.87 -12.17
CA PRO A 14 3.96 15.39 -13.35
C PRO A 14 2.88 16.37 -12.88
N GLY A 15 3.12 17.68 -13.05
CA GLY A 15 2.12 18.71 -12.72
C GLY A 15 2.64 20.04 -12.18
N ALA A 16 3.95 20.27 -12.11
CA ALA A 16 4.45 21.59 -11.74
C ALA A 16 4.11 22.64 -12.81
N ALA A 17 3.17 23.51 -12.45
CA ALA A 17 2.81 24.80 -13.07
C ALA A 17 2.04 24.78 -14.40
N ARG A 18 0.71 24.69 -14.31
CA ARG A 18 -0.16 25.62 -15.05
C ARG A 18 -1.09 26.32 -14.06
N ARG A 19 -0.74 27.56 -13.71
CA ARG A 19 -1.56 28.45 -12.89
C ARG A 19 -2.90 28.65 -13.60
N GLY A 20 -4.01 28.34 -12.92
CA GLY A 20 -5.37 28.70 -13.36
C GLY A 20 -6.35 27.55 -13.62
N ARG A 21 -5.95 26.27 -13.52
CA ARG A 21 -6.90 25.15 -13.49
C ARG A 21 -6.83 24.44 -12.13
N PRO A 22 -7.98 24.03 -11.54
CA PRO A 22 -7.96 23.14 -10.39
C PRO A 22 -7.10 21.94 -10.78
N ALA A 23 -6.05 21.69 -10.00
CA ALA A 23 -5.14 20.59 -10.27
C ALA A 23 -5.98 19.31 -10.36
N PRO A 24 -5.85 18.50 -11.43
CA PRO A 24 -6.50 17.21 -11.46
C PRO A 24 -6.06 16.45 -10.20
N PRO A 25 -6.97 15.74 -9.51
CA PRO A 25 -6.58 14.97 -8.33
C PRO A 25 -5.39 14.09 -8.70
N PRO A 26 -4.38 13.97 -7.81
CA PRO A 26 -3.21 13.17 -8.10
C PRO A 26 -3.68 11.77 -8.51
N PRO A 27 -3.11 11.19 -9.59
CA PRO A 27 -3.56 9.89 -10.05
C PRO A 27 -3.41 8.91 -8.88
N VAL A 28 -4.43 8.08 -8.63
CA VAL A 28 -4.46 7.13 -7.51
C VAL A 28 -3.19 6.27 -7.43
N SER A 29 -2.52 6.06 -8.57
CA SER A 29 -1.20 5.44 -8.65
C SER A 29 -0.09 6.19 -7.89
N ALA A 30 -0.05 7.53 -7.94
CA ALA A 30 0.92 8.33 -7.20
C ALA A 30 0.71 8.24 -5.68
N LEU A 31 -0.55 8.26 -5.23
CA LEU A 31 -0.87 8.06 -3.81
C LEU A 31 -0.55 6.64 -3.34
N ARG A 32 -0.79 5.63 -4.18
CA ARG A 32 -0.44 4.24 -3.88
C ARG A 32 1.08 4.01 -3.84
N TRP A 33 1.83 4.69 -4.70
CA TRP A 33 3.29 4.69 -4.65
C TRP A 33 3.81 5.38 -3.39
N LEU A 34 3.26 6.54 -3.02
CA LEU A 34 3.55 7.22 -1.76
C LEU A 34 3.26 6.32 -0.55
N ALA A 35 2.13 5.61 -0.53
CA ALA A 35 1.80 4.67 0.53
C ALA A 35 2.82 3.53 0.64
N ALA A 36 3.28 3.00 -0.50
CA ALA A 36 4.33 1.97 -0.52
C ALA A 36 5.67 2.49 0.02
N GLU A 37 6.08 3.70 -0.38
CA GLU A 37 7.30 4.36 0.14
C GLU A 37 7.20 4.62 1.64
N LEU A 38 6.06 5.11 2.13
CA LEU A 38 5.84 5.35 3.56
C LEU A 38 5.89 4.05 4.34
N LEU A 39 5.26 2.97 3.85
CA LEU A 39 5.31 1.64 4.46
C LEU A 39 6.74 1.09 4.51
N LEU A 40 7.52 1.25 3.42
CA LEU A 40 8.90 0.78 3.36
C LEU A 40 9.82 1.59 4.27
N GLY A 41 9.70 2.92 4.24
CA GLY A 41 10.49 3.83 5.06
C GLY A 41 10.21 3.66 6.55
N SER A 42 8.95 3.48 6.93
CA SER A 42 8.57 3.20 8.32
C SER A 42 9.03 1.81 8.76
N ALA A 43 8.91 0.78 7.92
CA ALA A 43 9.45 -0.55 8.20
C ALA A 43 10.97 -0.52 8.43
N ALA A 44 11.71 0.22 7.60
CA ALA A 44 13.15 0.39 7.74
C ALA A 44 13.50 1.14 9.03
N ALA A 45 12.74 2.19 9.37
CA ALA A 45 12.92 2.92 10.63
C ALA A 45 12.66 2.02 11.85
N THR A 46 11.58 1.24 11.84
CA THR A 46 11.27 0.28 12.92
C THR A 46 12.37 -0.78 13.05
N ALA A 47 12.88 -1.32 11.94
CA ALA A 47 14.00 -2.26 11.95
C ALA A 47 15.30 -1.62 12.50
N LEU A 48 15.60 -0.39 12.10
CA LEU A 48 16.77 0.35 12.59
C LEU A 48 16.68 0.67 14.08
N ASP A 49 15.51 1.09 14.56
CA ASP A 49 15.27 1.32 15.99
C ASP A 49 15.41 0.01 16.78
N ALA A 50 14.89 -1.11 16.25
CA ALA A 50 15.06 -2.43 16.85
C ALA A 50 16.55 -2.81 16.99
N TRP A 51 17.34 -2.51 15.97
CA TRP A 51 18.79 -2.75 15.97
C TRP A 51 19.54 -1.84 16.93
N ARG A 52 19.20 -0.55 17.00
CA ARG A 52 19.84 0.43 17.89
C ARG A 52 19.56 0.17 19.36
N HIS A 53 18.35 -0.28 19.67
CA HIS A 53 17.93 -0.62 21.03
C HIS A 53 18.21 -2.07 21.40
N ARG A 54 18.93 -2.81 20.56
CA ARG A 54 19.38 -4.15 20.90
C ARG A 54 20.32 -4.04 22.11
N PRO A 55 19.98 -4.65 23.26
CA PRO A 55 20.85 -4.60 24.42
C PRO A 55 22.18 -5.26 24.03
N SER A 56 23.28 -4.52 24.08
CA SER A 56 24.60 -5.11 23.90
C SER A 56 24.81 -6.08 25.07
N PRO A 57 24.92 -7.39 24.80
CA PRO A 57 25.10 -8.34 25.88
C PRO A 57 26.44 -8.06 26.55
N ARG A 58 26.42 -7.70 27.85
CA ARG A 58 27.66 -7.63 28.64
C ARG A 58 28.34 -9.01 28.74
N TYR A 59 27.58 -10.09 28.54
CA TYR A 59 28.04 -11.47 28.52
C TYR A 59 27.26 -12.33 27.52
N PRO A 60 27.90 -13.31 26.84
CA PRO A 60 27.30 -14.13 25.78
C PRO A 60 26.07 -14.94 26.22
N TRP A 61 25.94 -15.28 27.50
CA TRP A 61 24.78 -16.02 28.04
C TRP A 61 23.55 -15.15 28.33
N GLN A 62 23.68 -13.82 28.30
CA GLN A 62 22.56 -12.87 28.47
C GLN A 62 21.82 -12.56 27.16
N ASP A 63 22.29 -13.08 26.02
CA ASP A 63 21.71 -12.87 24.69
C ASP A 63 20.33 -13.55 24.49
N ARG A 64 19.73 -14.11 25.55
CA ARG A 64 18.39 -14.72 25.52
C ARG A 64 17.26 -13.71 25.30
N ARG A 65 17.50 -12.42 25.51
CA ARG A 65 16.55 -11.36 25.09
C ARG A 65 16.77 -11.06 23.60
N GLY A 66 16.37 -12.02 22.76
CA GLY A 66 16.32 -11.84 21.32
C GLY A 66 15.52 -10.60 20.94
N VAL A 67 15.70 -10.12 19.71
CA VAL A 67 15.02 -8.92 19.23
C VAL A 67 13.51 -9.11 19.36
N ASP A 68 12.83 -8.08 19.85
CA ASP A 68 11.40 -8.12 20.13
C ASP A 68 10.61 -8.55 18.88
N PRO A 69 9.90 -9.69 18.94
CA PRO A 69 9.24 -10.26 17.77
C PRO A 69 8.13 -9.35 17.23
N LEU A 70 7.56 -8.46 18.04
CA LEU A 70 6.59 -7.47 17.58
C LEU A 70 7.25 -6.41 16.69
N VAL A 71 8.45 -5.96 17.04
CA VAL A 71 9.16 -4.91 16.30
C VAL A 71 9.68 -5.46 14.97
N TRP A 72 10.27 -6.67 14.99
CA TRP A 72 10.70 -7.35 13.77
C TRP A 72 9.53 -7.80 12.89
N GLY A 73 8.48 -8.33 13.50
CA GLY A 73 7.25 -8.71 12.79
C GLY A 73 6.59 -7.52 12.12
N GLY A 74 6.51 -6.37 12.81
CA GLY A 74 6.01 -5.11 12.26
C GLY A 74 6.83 -4.65 11.06
N ALA A 75 8.17 -4.60 11.18
CA ALA A 75 9.04 -4.22 10.08
C ALA A 75 8.90 -5.15 8.86
N ALA A 76 8.87 -6.47 9.08
CA ALA A 76 8.68 -7.45 8.00
C ALA A 76 7.31 -7.30 7.32
N LEU A 77 6.25 -7.08 8.10
CA LEU A 77 4.90 -6.82 7.59
C LEU A 77 4.85 -5.53 6.77
N GLY A 78 5.55 -4.47 7.19
CA GLY A 78 5.60 -3.21 6.46
C GLY A 78 6.31 -3.32 5.11
N ALA A 79 7.43 -4.03 5.08
CA ALA A 79 8.13 -4.34 3.84
C ALA A 79 7.28 -5.20 2.90
N ALA A 80 6.59 -6.22 3.44
CA ALA A 80 5.67 -7.06 2.67
C ALA A 80 4.48 -6.26 2.12
N ALA A 81 3.90 -5.36 2.93
CA ALA A 81 2.81 -4.48 2.52
C ALA A 81 3.25 -3.53 1.40
N ALA A 82 4.43 -2.92 1.50
CA ALA A 82 5.01 -2.09 0.46
C ALA A 82 5.22 -2.88 -0.84
N ALA A 83 5.77 -4.10 -0.75
CA ALA A 83 5.97 -4.98 -1.89
C ALA A 83 4.63 -5.34 -2.57
N ALA A 84 3.58 -5.61 -1.79
CA ALA A 84 2.26 -5.91 -2.32
C ALA A 84 1.59 -4.70 -3.01
N GLN A 85 1.77 -3.49 -2.45
CA GLN A 85 1.32 -2.25 -3.09
C GLN A 85 2.03 -2.01 -4.43
N LEU A 86 3.35 -2.23 -4.50
CA LEU A 86 4.13 -2.17 -5.74
C LEU A 86 3.75 -3.26 -6.75
N ALA A 87 3.52 -4.49 -6.28
CA ALA A 87 3.07 -5.59 -7.13
C ALA A 87 1.72 -5.28 -7.78
N ARG A 88 0.80 -4.66 -7.05
CA ARG A 88 -0.48 -4.21 -7.59
C ARG A 88 -0.34 -3.08 -8.61
N LEU A 89 0.58 -2.13 -8.40
CA LEU A 89 0.86 -1.09 -9.39
C LEU A 89 1.35 -1.68 -10.73
N ARG A 90 2.10 -2.79 -10.68
CA ARG A 90 2.58 -3.49 -11.88
C ARG A 90 1.52 -4.42 -12.51
N ARG A 91 0.74 -5.12 -11.69
CA ARG A 91 -0.26 -6.11 -12.15
C ARG A 91 -1.53 -6.03 -11.30
N PRO A 92 -2.50 -5.17 -11.66
CA PRO A 92 -3.72 -4.97 -10.87
C PRO A 92 -4.71 -6.14 -11.05
N THR A 93 -4.49 -7.21 -10.30
CA THR A 93 -5.37 -8.40 -10.25
C THR A 93 -6.12 -8.49 -8.91
N ALA A 94 -7.18 -9.30 -8.84
CA ALA A 94 -7.89 -9.56 -7.59
C ALA A 94 -6.97 -10.14 -6.50
N ALA A 95 -6.00 -10.98 -6.88
CA ALA A 95 -5.01 -11.55 -5.96
C ALA A 95 -4.09 -10.46 -5.37
N THR A 96 -3.51 -9.59 -6.21
CA THR A 96 -2.64 -8.50 -5.73
C THR A 96 -3.40 -7.47 -4.90
N ARG A 97 -4.67 -7.21 -5.21
CA ARG A 97 -5.55 -6.38 -4.38
C ARG A 97 -5.73 -6.98 -2.99
N ARG A 98 -6.11 -8.26 -2.90
CA ARG A 98 -6.33 -8.92 -1.62
C ARG A 98 -5.05 -9.01 -0.78
N ALA A 99 -3.91 -9.29 -1.42
CA ALA A 99 -2.60 -9.29 -0.77
C ALA A 99 -2.25 -7.91 -0.20
N ALA A 100 -2.43 -6.85 -1.00
CA ALA A 100 -2.18 -5.47 -0.55
C ALA A 100 -3.08 -5.07 0.63
N GLN A 101 -4.36 -5.43 0.60
CA GLN A 101 -5.30 -5.17 1.71
C GLN A 101 -4.89 -5.88 2.99
N LEU A 102 -4.67 -7.20 2.94
CA LEU A 102 -4.35 -8.01 4.11
C LEU A 102 -3.03 -7.56 4.74
N LEU A 103 -2.00 -7.32 3.93
CA LEU A 103 -0.70 -6.91 4.43
C LEU A 103 -0.71 -5.47 4.97
N SER A 104 -1.45 -4.54 4.34
CA SER A 104 -1.58 -3.18 4.86
C SER A 104 -2.38 -3.15 6.17
N ALA A 105 -3.42 -3.98 6.31
CA ALA A 105 -4.16 -4.12 7.56
C ALA A 105 -3.31 -4.76 8.67
N ALA A 106 -2.56 -5.81 8.35
CA ALA A 106 -1.65 -6.45 9.30
C ALA A 106 -0.54 -5.51 9.76
N ALA A 107 0.06 -4.75 8.83
CA ALA A 107 1.06 -3.72 9.14
C ALA A 107 0.49 -2.63 10.04
N ALA A 108 -0.71 -2.12 9.73
CA ALA A 108 -1.38 -1.12 10.57
C ALA A 108 -1.70 -1.66 11.97
N GLY A 109 -2.19 -2.91 12.06
CA GLY A 109 -2.47 -3.56 13.35
C GLY A 109 -1.22 -3.76 14.20
N ALA A 110 -0.12 -4.21 13.60
CA ALA A 110 1.16 -4.37 14.29
C ALA A 110 1.70 -3.02 14.79
N ALA A 111 1.63 -1.98 13.95
CA ALA A 111 2.03 -0.62 14.30
C ALA A 111 1.19 -0.02 15.42
N ALA A 112 -0.13 -0.24 15.41
CA ALA A 112 -1.04 0.21 16.47
C ALA A 112 -0.76 -0.51 17.80
N ALA A 113 -0.48 -1.81 17.76
CA ALA A 113 -0.09 -2.59 18.94
C ALA A 113 1.23 -2.07 19.54
N GLU A 114 2.21 -1.76 18.68
CA GLU A 114 3.48 -1.16 19.11
C GLU A 114 3.26 0.25 19.71
N LEU A 115 2.40 1.07 19.10
CA LEU A 115 2.03 2.38 19.61
C LEU A 115 1.40 2.26 21.01
N ALA A 116 0.40 1.41 21.18
CA ALA A 116 -0.28 1.19 22.46
C ALA A 116 0.72 0.75 23.54
N ARG A 117 1.61 -0.19 23.19
CA ARG A 117 2.66 -0.65 24.10
C ARG A 117 3.64 0.47 24.47
N SER A 118 4.05 1.29 23.50
CA SER A 118 4.94 2.42 23.71
C SER A 118 4.30 3.50 24.57
N ALA A 119 2.99 3.76 24.43
CA ALA A 119 2.24 4.70 25.25
C ALA A 119 2.14 4.21 26.71
N VAL A 120 1.85 2.92 26.92
CA VAL A 120 1.82 2.31 28.27
C VAL A 120 3.20 2.36 28.93
N ALA A 121 4.27 2.06 28.18
CA ALA A 121 5.64 2.13 28.69
C ALA A 121 6.09 3.58 28.96
N GLY A 122 5.76 4.51 28.07
CA GLY A 122 6.07 5.94 28.18
C GLY A 122 5.36 6.60 29.36
N ALA A 123 4.09 6.28 29.60
CA ALA A 123 3.34 6.72 30.78
C ALA A 123 4.00 6.28 32.09
N ARG A 124 4.55 5.05 32.13
CA ARG A 124 5.27 4.55 33.31
C ARG A 124 6.66 5.15 33.50
N ARG A 125 7.31 5.62 32.43
CA ARG A 125 8.73 6.05 32.44
C ARG A 125 8.94 7.54 32.17
N ARG A 126 7.88 8.36 32.05
CA ARG A 126 7.93 9.77 31.62
C ARG A 126 8.83 10.00 30.40
N SER A 127 8.83 9.05 29.47
CA SER A 127 9.65 9.10 28.26
C SER A 127 8.79 9.53 27.07
N PRO A 128 9.37 10.20 26.07
CA PRO A 128 8.65 10.60 24.86
C PRO A 128 8.12 9.37 24.12
N VAL A 129 6.88 9.47 23.64
CA VAL A 129 6.24 8.43 22.82
C VAL A 129 6.90 8.42 21.44
N SER A 130 7.26 7.24 20.93
CA SER A 130 7.80 7.11 19.58
C SER A 130 6.72 7.43 18.54
N LEU A 131 7.07 8.26 17.54
CA LEU A 131 6.19 8.63 16.44
C LEU A 131 6.26 7.64 15.26
N THR A 132 7.27 6.78 15.22
CA THR A 132 7.47 5.78 14.16
C THR A 132 6.27 4.84 14.00
N PRO A 133 5.67 4.29 15.07
CA PRO A 133 4.49 3.44 14.96
C PRO A 133 3.25 4.21 14.46
N LEU A 134 3.15 5.51 14.77
CA LEU A 134 2.06 6.35 14.29
C LEU A 134 2.13 6.50 12.75
N LEU A 135 3.30 6.87 12.24
CA LEU A 135 3.55 6.99 10.80
C LEU A 135 3.29 5.66 10.09
N PHE A 136 3.73 4.55 10.68
CA PHE A 136 3.53 3.23 10.11
C PHE A 136 2.05 2.82 10.07
N THR A 137 1.30 3.11 11.14
CA THR A 137 -0.15 2.90 11.20
C THR A 137 -0.87 3.73 10.14
N SER A 138 -0.52 5.02 10.02
CA SER A 138 -1.10 5.92 9.01
C SER A 138 -0.84 5.45 7.58
N ALA A 139 0.36 4.92 7.30
CA ALA A 139 0.70 4.39 5.98
C ALA A 139 -0.13 3.15 5.62
N GLY A 140 -0.34 2.24 6.58
CA GLY A 140 -1.23 1.08 6.39
C GLY A 140 -2.69 1.46 6.18
N VAL A 141 -3.21 2.41 6.95
CA VAL A 141 -4.58 2.95 6.80
C VAL A 141 -4.77 3.63 5.44
N LEU A 142 -3.78 4.41 4.99
CA LEU A 142 -3.82 5.03 3.66
C LEU A 142 -3.92 3.98 2.54
N GLY A 143 -3.17 2.88 2.65
CA GLY A 143 -3.26 1.76 1.71
C GLY A 143 -4.67 1.15 1.64
N LEU A 144 -5.35 1.01 2.77
CA LEU A 144 -6.73 0.52 2.85
C LEU A 144 -7.74 1.50 2.26
N LEU A 145 -7.59 2.80 2.54
CA LEU A 145 -8.48 3.84 2.00
C LEU A 145 -8.40 3.90 0.47
N LEU A 146 -7.20 3.76 -0.11
CA LEU A 146 -7.03 3.70 -1.57
C LEU A 146 -7.71 2.46 -2.17
N ASP A 147 -7.74 1.35 -1.44
CA ASP A 147 -8.41 0.13 -1.88
C ASP A 147 -9.92 0.24 -1.83
N TRP A 148 -10.44 0.91 -0.81
CA TRP A 148 -11.86 1.20 -0.70
C TRP A 148 -12.30 2.18 -1.80
N HIS A 149 -11.51 3.21 -2.08
CA HIS A 149 -11.76 4.14 -3.17
C HIS A 149 -11.84 3.42 -4.52
N ASP A 150 -10.86 2.57 -4.86
CA ASP A 150 -10.85 1.78 -6.10
C ASP A 150 -12.08 0.86 -6.22
N ALA A 151 -12.53 0.27 -5.10
CA ALA A 151 -13.71 -0.59 -5.07
C ALA A 151 -14.99 0.21 -5.34
N ALA A 152 -15.12 1.38 -4.71
CA ALA A 152 -16.24 2.29 -4.93
C ALA A 152 -16.28 2.78 -6.39
N THR A 153 -15.14 3.16 -6.97
CA THR A 153 -15.09 3.60 -8.39
C THR A 153 -15.44 2.48 -9.35
N ALA A 154 -15.03 1.24 -9.06
CA ALA A 154 -15.36 0.08 -9.88
C ALA A 154 -16.87 -0.25 -9.82
N ALA A 155 -17.51 -0.10 -8.65
CA ALA A 155 -18.94 -0.30 -8.49
C ALA A 155 -19.79 0.75 -9.21
N SER A 156 -19.29 1.99 -9.32
CA SER A 156 -19.97 3.08 -10.02
C SER A 156 -19.81 3.05 -11.55
N ARG A 157 -18.97 2.15 -12.10
CA ARG A 157 -18.84 2.05 -13.56
C ARG A 157 -20.08 1.40 -14.17
N PRO A 158 -20.72 2.03 -15.17
CA PRO A 158 -21.87 1.43 -15.83
C PRO A 158 -21.46 0.09 -16.44
N ARG A 159 -22.22 -0.96 -16.14
CA ARG A 159 -22.02 -2.27 -16.77
C ARG A 159 -22.14 -2.09 -18.28
N PRO A 160 -21.18 -2.58 -19.08
CA PRO A 160 -21.31 -2.55 -20.52
C PRO A 160 -22.63 -3.24 -20.89
N LYS A 161 -23.50 -2.54 -21.63
CA LYS A 161 -24.74 -3.13 -22.14
C LYS A 161 -24.34 -4.42 -22.87
N PRO A 162 -25.05 -5.54 -22.62
CA PRO A 162 -24.79 -6.77 -23.35
C PRO A 162 -24.83 -6.43 -24.84
N ARG A 163 -23.73 -6.73 -25.54
CA ARG A 163 -23.63 -6.54 -26.98
C ARG A 163 -24.80 -7.33 -27.56
N PRO A 164 -25.71 -6.73 -28.34
CA PRO A 164 -26.80 -7.48 -28.95
C PRO A 164 -26.17 -8.65 -29.68
N THR A 165 -26.53 -9.87 -29.26
CA THR A 165 -26.16 -11.10 -29.94
C THR A 165 -26.48 -10.91 -31.41
N ALA A 166 -25.46 -11.05 -32.26
CA ALA A 166 -25.61 -10.92 -33.70
C ALA A 166 -26.83 -11.74 -34.14
N SER A 167 -27.76 -11.09 -34.85
CA SER A 167 -28.93 -11.76 -35.39
C SER A 167 -28.52 -13.04 -36.11
N PRO A 168 -29.26 -14.15 -35.93
CA PRO A 168 -28.94 -15.40 -36.60
C PRO A 168 -28.81 -15.15 -38.11
N PRO A 169 -27.84 -15.78 -38.79
CA PRO A 169 -27.65 -15.60 -40.22
C PRO A 169 -28.95 -15.95 -40.94
N ALA A 170 -29.40 -15.05 -41.83
CA ALA A 170 -30.62 -15.24 -42.60
C ALA A 170 -30.55 -16.59 -43.37
N PRO A 171 -31.67 -17.34 -43.46
CA PRO A 171 -31.70 -18.60 -44.18
C PRO A 171 -31.33 -18.36 -45.65
N ARG A 172 -30.27 -19.02 -46.11
CA ARG A 172 -29.93 -19.06 -47.53
C ARG A 172 -31.02 -19.87 -48.24
N VAL A 173 -31.88 -19.19 -48.98
CA VAL A 173 -32.80 -19.83 -49.91
C VAL A 173 -31.98 -20.35 -51.08
N GLU A 174 -31.68 -21.64 -51.08
CA GLU A 174 -31.09 -22.30 -52.24
C GLU A 174 -32.11 -22.30 -53.37
N ARG A 175 -31.75 -21.61 -54.47
CA ARG A 175 -32.57 -21.52 -55.67
C ARG A 175 -32.45 -22.86 -56.41
N ILE A 176 -33.47 -23.72 -56.27
CA ILE A 176 -33.57 -24.95 -57.06
C ILE A 176 -33.83 -24.54 -58.51
N VAL A 177 -32.84 -24.75 -59.37
CA VAL A 177 -32.99 -24.61 -60.83
C VAL A 177 -33.51 -25.93 -61.36
N ILE A 178 -34.78 -25.96 -61.76
CA ILE A 178 -35.36 -27.07 -62.51
C ILE A 178 -35.05 -26.80 -63.98
N HIS A 179 -34.24 -27.66 -64.59
CA HIS A 179 -34.10 -27.72 -66.03
C HIS A 179 -35.32 -28.48 -66.59
N VAL A 180 -36.10 -27.80 -67.44
CA VAL A 180 -37.18 -28.35 -68.25
C VAL A 180 -36.64 -28.63 -69.64
#